data_AF-A0A8S3ZM82-F1
#
_entry.id   AF-A0A8S3ZM82-F1
#
_cell.length_a   1.000
_cell.length_b   1.000
_cell.length_c   1.000
_cell.angle_alpha   90.00
_cell.angle_beta   90.00
_cell.angle_gamma   90.00
#
_symmetry.space_group_name_H-M   'P 1'
#
loop_
_entity.id
_entity.type
_entity.pdbx_description
1 polymer ?
#
loop_
_entity_poly.entity_id
_entity_poly.type
_entity_poly.pdbx_seq_one_letter_code
_entity_poly.pdbx_strand_id
1 'polypeptide(L)'
;MRTAMTFLSALSTGYDRVCDRTLKFFQGVAYKCWVVAFPWVLDSLQTGSLLPEENYEIVGDTSGGENTFGAKHSRLSREHLFTDFCLACVGDSREMPKESLHELLTVCGATVVDDPIGLLSKVAKFKIIVRCSDSSIVPTSAELDMFNGLYKHMGLLTVMREWVLDSLGSYRLQPLIEYVLNTGVTNVPF
;
A
#
# COMPACT_ATOMS: atom_id res chain seq x y z
N MET A 1 -11.81 7.31 22.10
CA MET A 1 -11.50 6.33 21.04
C MET A 1 -10.17 5.70 21.42
N ARG A 2 -10.09 4.38 21.57
CA ARG A 2 -8.81 3.70 21.80
C ARG A 2 -8.08 3.67 20.46
N THR A 3 -7.13 4.58 20.26
CA THR A 3 -6.31 4.58 19.05
C THR A 3 -5.43 3.34 19.11
N ALA A 4 -5.62 2.40 18.17
CA ALA A 4 -4.74 1.25 18.06
C ALA A 4 -3.32 1.74 17.71
N MET A 5 -2.31 1.13 18.32
CA MET A 5 -0.91 1.47 18.14
C MET A 5 -0.17 0.26 17.58
N THR A 6 0.60 0.47 16.53
CA THR A 6 1.45 -0.57 15.93
C THR A 6 2.90 -0.22 16.16
N PHE A 7 3.62 -1.13 16.81
CA PHE A 7 5.07 -1.02 17.02
C PHE A 7 5.80 -1.66 15.85
N LEU A 8 6.76 -0.94 15.30
CA LEU A 8 7.69 -1.49 14.31
C LEU A 8 9.12 -1.37 14.84
N SER A 9 9.89 -2.43 14.60
CA SER A 9 11.35 -2.31 14.66
C SER A 9 11.78 -1.41 13.51
N ALA A 10 12.17 -0.18 13.80
CA ALA A 10 13.05 0.57 12.92
C ALA A 10 14.38 -0.21 12.80
N LEU A 11 15.10 -0.06 11.69
CA LEU A 11 16.42 -0.65 11.51
C LEU A 11 17.27 -0.42 12.77
N SER A 12 18.11 -1.41 13.12
CA SER A 12 18.81 -1.50 14.41
C SER A 12 19.89 -0.43 14.66
N THR A 13 19.80 0.73 14.01
CA THR A 13 20.80 1.79 14.08
C THR A 13 20.14 3.16 14.14
N GLY A 14 19.61 3.52 15.32
CA GLY A 14 19.45 4.93 15.72
C GLY A 14 18.04 5.49 15.81
N TYR A 15 17.96 6.77 16.21
CA TYR A 15 16.75 7.59 16.31
C TYR A 15 16.10 7.91 14.95
N ASP A 16 16.55 7.26 13.87
CA ASP A 16 15.97 7.42 12.54
C ASP A 16 14.59 6.77 12.51
N ARG A 17 13.57 7.60 12.28
CA ARG A 17 12.16 7.19 12.28
C ARG A 17 11.75 6.61 10.92
N VAL A 18 12.63 5.82 10.33
CA VAL A 18 12.45 5.10 9.06
C VAL A 18 12.35 3.61 9.37
N CYS A 19 11.32 2.93 8.83
CA CYS A 19 11.13 1.50 9.07
C CYS A 19 11.23 0.67 7.80
N ASP A 20 11.48 -0.63 7.98
CA ASP A 20 11.27 -1.59 6.91
C ASP A 20 9.79 -1.72 6.56
N ARG A 21 9.53 -2.03 5.29
CA ARG A 21 8.18 -2.34 4.82
C ARG A 21 7.77 -3.72 5.30
N THR A 22 6.75 -3.76 6.14
CA THR A 22 6.13 -4.99 6.60
C THR A 22 4.63 -4.91 6.41
N LEU A 23 3.94 -6.06 6.37
CA LEU A 23 2.47 -6.05 6.36
C LEU A 23 1.89 -5.27 7.55
N LYS A 24 2.51 -5.37 8.74
CA LYS A 24 2.08 -4.62 9.93
C LYS A 24 2.23 -3.10 9.76
N PHE A 25 3.27 -2.65 9.08
CA PHE A 25 3.43 -1.23 8.74
C PHE A 25 2.26 -0.76 7.88
N PHE A 26 1.99 -1.44 6.78
CA PHE A 26 0.89 -1.08 5.89
C PHE A 26 -0.48 -1.19 6.56
N GLN A 27 -0.69 -2.18 7.43
CA GLN A 27 -1.90 -2.28 8.26
C GLN A 27 -2.02 -1.07 9.19
N GLY A 28 -0.97 -0.70 9.92
CA GLY A 28 -0.97 0.47 10.79
C GLY A 28 -1.31 1.75 10.04
N VAL A 29 -0.73 1.94 8.84
CA VAL A 29 -1.07 3.06 7.96
C VAL A 29 -2.52 2.96 7.48
N ALA A 30 -2.96 1.83 6.93
CA ALA A 30 -4.30 1.66 6.36
C ALA A 30 -5.42 1.87 7.39
N TYR A 31 -5.20 1.41 8.63
CA TYR A 31 -6.12 1.57 9.76
C TYR A 31 -5.98 2.91 10.49
N LYS A 32 -5.17 3.85 9.96
CA LYS A 32 -4.99 5.22 10.50
C LYS A 32 -4.49 5.21 11.96
N CYS A 33 -3.66 4.22 12.32
CA CYS A 33 -3.10 4.04 13.65
C CYS A 33 -1.92 4.98 13.92
N TRP A 34 -1.53 5.08 15.19
CA TRP A 34 -0.17 5.52 15.51
C TRP A 34 0.82 4.43 15.10
N VAL A 35 1.76 4.80 14.23
CA VAL A 35 2.87 3.94 13.83
C VAL A 35 4.14 4.59 14.35
N VAL A 36 4.68 4.03 15.44
CA VAL A 36 5.81 4.64 16.17
C VAL A 36 7.04 3.74 16.17
N ALA A 37 8.20 4.37 16.21
CA ALA A 37 9.49 3.69 16.35
C ALA A 37 9.62 3.05 17.73
N PHE A 38 10.31 1.90 17.79
CA PHE A 38 10.52 1.14 19.02
C PHE A 38 11.08 1.94 20.22
N PRO A 39 11.95 2.97 20.06
CA PRO A 39 12.39 3.80 21.19
C PRO A 39 11.27 4.40 22.04
N TRP A 40 10.06 4.62 21.50
CA TRP A 40 8.91 5.08 22.29
C TRP A 40 8.61 4.17 23.47
N VAL A 41 8.74 2.84 23.27
CA VAL A 41 8.52 1.85 24.32
C VAL A 41 9.62 1.93 25.37
N LEU A 42 10.88 1.99 24.93
CA LEU A 42 12.05 2.04 25.82
C LEU A 42 12.03 3.30 26.68
N ASP A 43 11.79 4.46 26.08
CA ASP A 43 11.81 5.74 26.76
C ASP A 43 10.59 5.89 27.70
N SER A 44 9.42 5.35 27.30
CA SER A 44 8.25 5.32 28.18
C SER A 44 8.47 4.42 29.41
N LEU A 45 9.10 3.25 29.21
CA LEU A 45 9.46 2.37 30.33
C LEU A 45 10.51 3.03 31.25
N GLN A 46 11.51 3.70 30.68
CA GLN A 46 12.56 4.37 31.44
C GLN A 46 12.03 5.55 32.27
N THR A 47 11.08 6.31 31.73
CA THR A 47 10.44 7.43 32.44
C THR A 47 9.33 7.00 33.41
N GLY A 48 8.88 5.74 33.32
CA GLY A 48 7.77 5.22 34.12
C GLY A 48 6.40 5.78 33.72
N SER A 49 6.28 6.35 32.52
CA SER A 49 5.05 6.96 32.00
C SER A 49 4.99 6.87 30.48
N LEU A 50 3.79 6.90 29.89
CA LEU A 50 3.65 6.94 28.43
C LEU A 50 4.05 8.32 27.89
N LEU A 51 5.05 8.34 27.00
CA LEU A 51 5.47 9.56 26.33
C LEU A 51 4.55 9.89 25.13
N PRO A 52 4.48 11.17 24.72
CA PRO A 52 3.75 11.54 23.50
C PRO A 52 4.30 10.85 22.25
N GLU A 53 3.41 10.28 21.45
CA GLU A 53 3.74 9.48 20.25
C GLU A 53 4.34 10.32 19.12
N GLU A 54 4.02 11.61 19.03
CA GLU A 54 4.39 12.51 17.92
C GLU A 54 5.89 12.51 17.62
N ASN A 55 6.71 12.45 18.67
CA ASN A 55 8.17 12.49 18.56
C ASN A 55 8.77 11.15 18.11
N TYR A 56 7.97 10.09 18.08
CA TYR A 56 8.37 8.74 17.74
C TYR A 56 7.65 8.20 16.49
N GLU A 57 6.64 8.93 15.98
CA GLU A 57 5.92 8.54 14.77
C GLU A 57 6.87 8.36 13.57
N ILE A 58 6.70 7.27 12.84
CA ILE A 58 7.47 6.93 11.65
C ILE A 58 7.30 8.02 10.59
N VAL A 59 8.41 8.50 10.03
CA VAL A 59 8.48 9.58 9.04
C VAL A 59 8.77 9.10 7.63
N GLY A 60 9.12 7.82 7.47
CA GLY A 60 9.51 7.25 6.19
C GLY A 60 9.66 5.73 6.24
N ASP A 61 10.01 5.15 5.10
CA ASP A 61 10.27 3.72 4.97
C ASP A 61 11.44 3.46 4.02
N THR A 62 11.98 2.24 4.05
CA THR A 62 13.20 1.89 3.31
C THR A 62 13.10 1.98 1.78
N SER A 63 11.89 2.09 1.20
CA SER A 63 11.74 2.30 -0.25
C SER A 63 11.27 3.70 -0.63
N GLY A 64 10.39 4.31 0.18
CA GLY A 64 9.91 5.68 -0.04
C GLY A 64 10.90 6.75 0.41
N GLY A 65 11.89 6.38 1.22
CA GLY A 65 12.86 7.29 1.81
C GLY A 65 12.33 8.00 3.05
N GLU A 66 13.12 8.96 3.52
CA GLU A 66 12.77 9.80 4.67
C GLU A 66 11.74 10.88 4.31
N ASN A 67 11.03 11.37 5.33
CA ASN A 67 10.14 12.53 5.24
C ASN A 67 8.95 12.37 4.28
N THR A 68 8.51 11.13 4.01
CA THR A 68 7.24 10.87 3.31
C THR A 68 6.04 11.13 4.21
N PHE A 69 6.22 10.96 5.53
CA PHE A 69 5.21 11.15 6.59
C PHE A 69 3.90 10.39 6.36
N GLY A 70 3.92 9.26 5.65
CA GLY A 70 2.71 8.52 5.27
C GLY A 70 1.84 8.07 6.46
N ALA A 71 2.44 7.62 7.56
CA ALA A 71 1.70 7.26 8.77
C ALA A 71 0.90 8.44 9.33
N LYS A 72 1.56 9.60 9.45
CA LYS A 72 0.95 10.85 9.90
C LYS A 72 -0.14 11.33 8.94
N HIS A 73 0.14 11.33 7.64
CA HIS A 73 -0.84 11.70 6.61
C HIS A 73 -2.08 10.83 6.67
N SER A 74 -1.91 9.51 6.84
CA SER A 74 -3.03 8.58 6.97
C SER A 74 -3.89 8.88 8.18
N ARG A 75 -3.26 8.97 9.36
CA ARG A 75 -3.91 9.20 10.66
C ARG A 75 -4.71 10.50 10.69
N LEU A 76 -4.20 11.54 10.04
CA LEU A 76 -4.84 12.85 10.00
C LEU A 76 -5.83 13.02 8.84
N SER A 77 -5.81 12.15 7.83
CA SER A 77 -6.71 12.23 6.69
C SER A 77 -8.14 11.88 7.08
N ARG A 78 -9.09 12.68 6.59
CA ARG A 78 -10.54 12.38 6.67
C ARG A 78 -11.01 11.44 5.58
N GLU A 79 -10.35 11.47 4.43
CA GLU A 79 -10.68 10.65 3.28
C GLU A 79 -9.85 9.37 3.26
N HIS A 80 -10.39 8.35 2.60
CA HIS A 80 -9.69 7.12 2.28
C HIS A 80 -8.94 7.26 0.94
N LEU A 81 -7.78 6.61 0.85
CA LEU A 81 -6.84 6.77 -0.27
C LEU A 81 -7.39 6.25 -1.60
N PHE A 82 -8.20 5.19 -1.57
CA PHE A 82 -8.66 4.47 -2.76
C PHE A 82 -10.19 4.52 -2.96
N THR A 83 -10.88 5.52 -2.40
CA THR A 83 -12.36 5.68 -2.49
C THR A 83 -12.91 5.58 -3.92
N ASP A 84 -12.19 6.11 -4.91
CA ASP A 84 -12.61 6.17 -6.32
C ASP A 84 -12.31 4.88 -7.12
N PHE A 85 -11.73 3.85 -6.49
CA PHE A 85 -11.16 2.69 -7.16
C PHE A 85 -12.01 1.42 -6.99
N CYS A 86 -12.10 0.65 -8.08
CA CYS A 86 -12.45 -0.76 -8.04
C CYS A 86 -11.27 -1.60 -8.52
N LEU A 87 -10.83 -2.56 -7.69
CA LEU A 87 -9.56 -3.26 -7.86
C LEU A 87 -9.76 -4.78 -7.88
N ALA A 88 -9.00 -5.47 -8.72
CA ALA A 88 -8.92 -6.93 -8.72
C ALA A 88 -7.47 -7.35 -8.54
N CYS A 89 -7.18 -8.15 -7.52
CA CYS A 89 -5.83 -8.66 -7.29
C CYS A 89 -5.64 -10.00 -8.02
N VAL A 90 -4.54 -10.18 -8.76
CA VAL A 90 -4.21 -11.41 -9.49
C VAL A 90 -2.82 -11.91 -9.15
N GLY A 91 -2.53 -13.19 -9.36
CA GLY A 91 -1.26 -13.79 -8.99
C GLY A 91 -1.23 -14.27 -7.53
N ASP A 92 -0.05 -14.66 -7.06
CA ASP A 92 0.16 -15.24 -5.74
C ASP A 92 1.47 -14.72 -5.10
N SER A 93 1.43 -14.57 -3.78
CA SER A 93 2.54 -14.07 -2.96
C SER A 93 2.47 -14.69 -1.57
N ARG A 94 3.58 -15.28 -1.14
CA ARG A 94 3.83 -15.77 0.21
C ARG A 94 4.16 -14.63 1.19
N GLU A 95 4.88 -13.59 0.73
CA GLU A 95 5.26 -12.47 1.60
C GLU A 95 4.07 -11.60 1.98
N MET A 96 3.16 -11.35 1.03
CA MET A 96 1.92 -10.64 1.23
C MET A 96 0.80 -11.32 0.46
N PRO A 97 0.08 -12.25 1.12
CA PRO A 97 -1.05 -12.95 0.52
C PRO A 97 -2.06 -11.98 -0.09
N LYS A 98 -2.71 -12.41 -1.18
CA LYS A 98 -3.71 -11.61 -1.90
C LYS A 98 -4.80 -11.08 -0.95
N GLU A 99 -5.20 -11.88 0.03
CA GLU A 99 -6.22 -11.54 1.04
C GLU A 99 -5.77 -10.38 1.92
N SER A 100 -4.48 -10.31 2.26
CA SER A 100 -3.92 -9.19 3.03
C SER A 100 -3.96 -7.90 2.21
N LEU A 101 -3.59 -7.95 0.93
CA LEU A 101 -3.68 -6.78 0.05
C LEU A 101 -5.15 -6.37 -0.17
N HIS A 102 -6.05 -7.33 -0.32
CA HIS A 102 -7.49 -7.10 -0.43
C HIS A 102 -8.03 -6.37 0.81
N GLU A 103 -7.64 -6.80 2.01
CA GLU A 103 -8.01 -6.12 3.25
C GLU A 103 -7.49 -4.67 3.28
N LEU A 104 -6.19 -4.45 2.99
CA LEU A 104 -5.59 -3.12 2.95
C LEU A 104 -6.33 -2.16 2.01
N LEU A 105 -6.65 -2.62 0.80
CA LEU A 105 -7.39 -1.85 -0.20
C LEU A 105 -8.81 -1.54 0.27
N THR A 106 -9.50 -2.52 0.85
CA THR A 106 -10.88 -2.38 1.35
C THR A 106 -10.96 -1.37 2.48
N VAL A 107 -10.09 -1.45 3.49
CA VAL A 107 -10.09 -0.48 4.62
C VAL A 107 -9.59 0.89 4.19
N CYS A 108 -8.89 0.97 3.06
CA CYS A 108 -8.54 2.22 2.39
C CYS A 108 -9.57 2.66 1.33
N GLY A 109 -10.80 2.17 1.41
CA GLY A 109 -11.96 2.70 0.68
C GLY A 109 -12.17 2.14 -0.73
N ALA A 110 -11.32 1.23 -1.22
CA ALA A 110 -11.51 0.62 -2.52
C ALA A 110 -12.68 -0.38 -2.51
N THR A 111 -13.36 -0.52 -3.64
CA THR A 111 -14.17 -1.71 -3.93
C THR A 111 -13.25 -2.79 -4.47
N VAL A 112 -13.12 -3.93 -3.79
CA VAL A 112 -12.28 -5.02 -4.29
C VAL A 112 -13.15 -6.18 -4.78
N VAL A 113 -12.76 -6.79 -5.90
CA VAL A 113 -13.44 -7.95 -6.52
C VAL A 113 -12.48 -9.13 -6.65
N ASP A 114 -13.03 -10.34 -6.74
CA ASP A 114 -12.24 -11.57 -6.72
C ASP A 114 -11.40 -11.77 -8.00
N ASP A 115 -11.91 -11.34 -9.15
CA ASP A 115 -11.30 -11.53 -10.47
C ASP A 115 -11.45 -10.30 -11.40
N PRO A 116 -10.59 -10.17 -12.43
CA PRO A 116 -10.63 -9.02 -13.34
C PRO A 116 -11.95 -8.78 -14.07
N ILE A 117 -12.72 -9.84 -14.39
CA ILE A 117 -14.00 -9.69 -15.10
C ILE A 117 -15.03 -9.04 -14.18
N GLY A 118 -14.97 -9.33 -12.88
CA GLY A 118 -15.78 -8.68 -11.84
C GLY A 118 -15.74 -7.15 -11.90
N LEU A 119 -14.61 -6.56 -12.32
CA LEU A 119 -14.45 -5.10 -12.46
C LEU A 119 -15.47 -4.49 -13.43
N LEU A 120 -15.84 -5.21 -14.50
CA LEU A 120 -16.73 -4.69 -15.53
C LEU A 120 -18.13 -4.40 -14.97
N SER A 121 -18.57 -5.18 -13.99
CA SER A 121 -19.89 -5.05 -13.35
C SER A 121 -20.01 -3.90 -12.35
N LYS A 122 -18.89 -3.33 -11.90
CA LYS A 122 -18.87 -2.30 -10.84
C LYS A 122 -18.90 -0.89 -11.42
N VAL A 123 -19.51 0.05 -10.71
CA VAL A 123 -19.44 1.48 -11.04
C VAL A 123 -18.34 2.09 -10.17
N ALA A 124 -17.23 2.47 -10.79
CA ALA A 124 -16.10 3.14 -10.15
C ALA A 124 -15.39 4.02 -11.17
N LYS A 125 -14.73 5.08 -10.71
CA LYS A 125 -14.00 6.01 -11.57
C LYS A 125 -12.78 5.36 -12.19
N PHE A 126 -12.08 4.53 -11.41
CA PHE A 126 -10.92 3.78 -11.86
C PHE A 126 -11.12 2.29 -11.63
N LYS A 127 -10.83 1.48 -12.65
CA LYS A 127 -10.87 0.01 -12.60
C LYS A 127 -9.49 -0.52 -12.96
N ILE A 128 -8.81 -1.14 -12.00
CA ILE A 128 -7.40 -1.52 -12.16
C ILE A 128 -7.19 -2.95 -11.66
N ILE A 129 -6.35 -3.70 -12.36
CA ILE A 129 -5.87 -5.01 -11.96
C ILE A 129 -4.53 -4.81 -11.24
N VAL A 130 -4.38 -5.40 -10.06
CA VAL A 130 -3.13 -5.36 -9.29
C VAL A 130 -2.49 -6.74 -9.31
N ARG A 131 -1.27 -6.84 -9.84
CA ARG A 131 -0.50 -8.09 -9.87
C ARG A 131 0.26 -8.28 -8.56
N CYS A 132 -0.06 -9.35 -7.84
CA CYS A 132 0.65 -9.86 -6.68
C CYS A 132 1.65 -10.92 -7.13
N SER A 133 2.96 -10.67 -6.96
CA SER A 133 4.00 -11.69 -7.19
C SER A 133 5.23 -11.44 -6.33
N ASP A 134 5.73 -12.48 -5.65
CA ASP A 134 7.02 -12.45 -4.94
C ASP A 134 8.23 -12.58 -5.86
N SER A 135 7.99 -13.04 -7.09
CA SER A 135 9.03 -13.31 -8.07
C SER A 135 9.32 -12.07 -8.93
N SER A 136 10.33 -12.19 -9.81
CA SER A 136 10.76 -11.18 -10.80
C SER A 136 9.73 -10.09 -11.11
N ILE A 137 10.17 -8.83 -11.01
CA ILE A 137 9.44 -7.62 -11.43
C ILE A 137 8.84 -7.82 -12.84
N VAL A 138 9.56 -8.53 -13.70
CA VAL A 138 9.12 -8.85 -15.07
C VAL A 138 8.09 -9.98 -15.07
N PRO A 139 6.89 -9.78 -15.65
CA PRO A 139 5.90 -10.84 -15.79
C PRO A 139 6.32 -11.93 -16.79
N THR A 140 5.80 -13.14 -16.60
CA THR A 140 5.96 -14.21 -17.59
C THR A 140 5.25 -13.84 -18.89
N SER A 141 5.66 -14.43 -20.02
CA SER A 141 5.01 -14.18 -21.31
C SER A 141 3.50 -14.48 -21.28
N ALA A 142 3.10 -15.54 -20.57
CA ALA A 142 1.69 -15.88 -20.41
C ALA A 142 0.90 -14.83 -19.62
N GLU A 143 1.49 -14.26 -18.56
CA GLU A 143 0.88 -13.15 -17.81
C GLU A 143 0.79 -11.88 -18.67
N LEU A 144 1.85 -11.54 -19.41
CA LEU A 144 1.84 -10.40 -20.32
C LEU A 144 0.75 -10.52 -21.38
N ASP A 145 0.62 -11.69 -22.01
CA ASP A 145 -0.43 -11.96 -22.99
C ASP A 145 -1.82 -11.79 -22.38
N MET A 146 -2.04 -12.29 -21.16
CA MET A 146 -3.29 -12.10 -20.42
C MET A 146 -3.55 -10.62 -20.12
N PHE A 147 -2.59 -9.89 -19.57
CA PHE A 147 -2.75 -8.47 -19.23
C PHE A 147 -3.04 -7.63 -20.47
N ASN A 148 -2.29 -7.84 -21.55
CA ASN A 148 -2.47 -7.13 -22.82
C ASN A 148 -3.82 -7.47 -23.47
N GLY A 149 -4.28 -8.72 -23.36
CA GLY A 149 -5.62 -9.11 -23.79
C GLY A 149 -6.72 -8.37 -23.02
N LEU A 150 -6.63 -8.33 -21.69
CA LEU A 150 -7.60 -7.62 -20.84
C LEU A 150 -7.60 -6.11 -21.13
N TYR A 151 -6.43 -5.50 -21.33
CA TYR A 151 -6.35 -4.10 -21.71
C TYR A 151 -6.95 -3.84 -23.10
N LYS A 152 -6.56 -4.61 -24.11
CA LYS A 152 -7.02 -4.44 -25.49
C LYS A 152 -8.53 -4.59 -25.64
N HIS A 153 -9.13 -5.55 -24.94
CA HIS A 153 -10.53 -5.90 -25.11
C HIS A 153 -11.47 -5.24 -24.09
N MET A 154 -10.95 -4.85 -22.93
CA MET A 154 -11.78 -4.36 -21.80
C MET A 154 -11.30 -3.03 -21.23
N GLY A 155 -10.17 -2.48 -21.70
CA GLY A 155 -9.59 -1.24 -21.19
C GLY A 155 -9.03 -1.35 -19.76
N LEU A 156 -8.83 -2.58 -19.25
CA LEU A 156 -8.35 -2.80 -17.89
C LEU A 156 -6.83 -2.74 -17.84
N LEU A 157 -6.29 -1.77 -17.11
CA LEU A 157 -4.85 -1.65 -16.85
C LEU A 157 -4.44 -2.61 -15.74
N THR A 158 -3.27 -3.24 -15.92
CA THR A 158 -2.61 -4.06 -14.90
C THR A 158 -1.38 -3.33 -14.38
N VAL A 159 -1.28 -3.19 -13.07
CA VAL A 159 -0.10 -2.62 -12.39
C VAL A 159 0.55 -3.58 -11.41
N MET A 160 1.80 -3.32 -11.10
CA MET A 160 2.54 -3.95 -10.00
C MET A 160 1.89 -3.63 -8.64
N ARG A 161 1.91 -4.57 -7.68
CA ARG A 161 1.41 -4.30 -6.31
C ARG A 161 2.15 -3.17 -5.61
N GLU A 162 3.37 -2.90 -6.03
CA GLU A 162 4.22 -1.81 -5.55
C GLU A 162 3.53 -0.45 -5.71
N TRP A 163 2.65 -0.27 -6.72
CA TRP A 163 1.82 0.93 -6.82
C TRP A 163 0.97 1.15 -5.57
N VAL A 164 0.35 0.08 -5.06
CA VAL A 164 -0.45 0.13 -3.83
C VAL A 164 0.44 0.40 -2.62
N LEU A 165 1.57 -0.30 -2.53
CA LEU A 165 2.48 -0.21 -1.38
C LEU A 165 3.15 1.15 -1.27
N ASP A 166 3.63 1.72 -2.39
CA ASP A 166 4.21 3.06 -2.44
C ASP A 166 3.16 4.14 -2.16
N SER A 167 1.93 3.92 -2.66
CA SER A 167 0.82 4.82 -2.37
C SER A 167 0.46 4.81 -0.89
N LEU A 168 0.45 3.66 -0.24
CA LEU A 168 0.24 3.54 1.20
C LEU A 168 1.42 4.11 2.01
N GLY A 169 2.66 3.79 1.65
CA GLY A 169 3.86 4.23 2.38
C GLY A 169 4.00 5.75 2.50
N SER A 170 3.49 6.48 1.50
CA SER A 170 3.40 7.96 1.51
C SER A 170 2.00 8.51 1.83
N TYR A 171 1.01 7.63 1.91
CA TYR A 171 -0.43 7.93 1.93
C TYR A 171 -0.85 8.95 0.85
N ARG A 172 -0.38 8.71 -0.38
CA ARG A 172 -0.63 9.53 -1.56
C ARG A 172 -0.65 8.63 -2.79
N LEU A 173 -1.65 8.78 -3.66
CA LEU A 173 -1.71 8.04 -4.92
C LEU A 173 -0.47 8.32 -5.77
N GLN A 174 0.28 7.28 -6.08
CA GLN A 174 1.42 7.37 -7.00
C GLN A 174 0.94 7.39 -8.46
N PRO A 175 1.66 8.08 -9.36
CA PRO A 175 1.39 8.02 -10.80
C PRO A 175 1.43 6.58 -11.29
N LEU A 176 0.48 6.17 -12.13
CA LEU A 176 0.40 4.77 -12.55
C LEU A 176 1.52 4.35 -13.50
N ILE A 177 2.07 5.30 -14.27
CA ILE A 177 2.90 5.03 -15.45
C ILE A 177 4.13 4.17 -15.13
N GLU A 178 4.74 4.37 -13.96
CA GLU A 178 5.92 3.63 -13.51
C GLU A 178 5.60 2.19 -13.07
N TYR A 179 4.32 1.85 -12.95
CA TYR A 179 3.84 0.57 -12.42
C TYR A 179 3.09 -0.28 -13.43
N VAL A 180 2.79 0.24 -14.63
CA VAL A 180 2.02 -0.48 -15.66
C VAL A 180 2.81 -1.64 -16.24
N LEU A 181 2.16 -2.80 -16.27
CA LEU A 181 2.73 -4.04 -16.85
C LEU A 181 2.29 -4.30 -18.29
N ASN A 182 1.27 -3.59 -18.78
CA ASN A 182 0.82 -3.68 -20.16
C ASN A 182 1.86 -3.11 -21.13
N THR A 183 2.02 -3.75 -22.28
CA THR A 183 2.98 -3.29 -23.30
C THR A 183 2.38 -2.16 -24.14
N GLY A 184 3.19 -1.15 -24.46
CA GLY A 184 2.81 -0.05 -25.36
C GLY A 184 1.79 0.94 -24.79
N VAL A 185 1.48 0.87 -23.50
CA VAL A 185 0.63 1.85 -22.81
C VAL A 185 1.47 3.06 -22.43
N THR A 186 1.10 4.23 -22.94
CA THR A 186 1.78 5.51 -22.62
C THR A 186 0.85 6.54 -21.99
N ASN A 187 -0.47 6.35 -22.08
CA ASN A 187 -1.47 7.24 -21.50
C ASN A 187 -2.20 6.51 -20.36
N VAL A 188 -1.99 6.97 -19.13
CA VAL A 188 -2.61 6.43 -17.91
C VAL A 188 -3.42 7.52 -17.20
N PRO A 189 -4.44 7.15 -16.39
CA PRO A 189 -5.43 8.12 -15.91
C PRO A 189 -4.94 9.14 -14.86
N PHE A 190 -3.71 9.05 -14.34
CA PHE A 190 -3.07 10.01 -13.42
C PHE A 190 -1.60 9.64 -13.17
#